data_AF-A0AAU9S694-F1
#
_entry.id   AF-A0AAU9S694-F1
#
_cell.length_a   1.000
_cell.length_b   1.000
_cell.length_c   1.000
_cell.angle_alpha   90.00
_cell.angle_beta   90.00
_cell.angle_gamma   90.00
#
_symmetry.space_group_name_H-M   'P 1'
#
loop_
_entity.id
_entity.type
_entity.pdbx_description
1 polymer ?
#
loop_
_entity_poly.entity_id
_entity_poly.type
_entity_poly.pdbx_seq_one_letter_code
_entity_poly.pdbx_strand_id
1 'polypeptide(L)'
;GYDKEEKAARAYDLAALKYWGPTTTPIFLYVSNYEKELEEMKNMTRQEFVASLRRKSSGFSRGASIYRGVTRHHQHGRWQARIGRVAGNKDLYLGTFRQKVYA
;
A
#
# COMPACT_ATOMS: atom_id res chain seq x y z
N GLY A 1 -3.76 -9.82 -4.32
CA GLY A 1 -5.20 -10.11 -4.16
C GLY A 1 -5.76 -9.35 -2.98
N TYR A 2 -7.08 -9.25 -2.86
CA TYR A 2 -7.78 -8.77 -1.66
C TYR A 2 -8.59 -9.93 -1.08
N ASP A 3 -8.72 -9.98 0.25
CA ASP A 3 -9.36 -11.13 0.94
C ASP A 3 -10.89 -11.13 0.87
N LYS A 4 -11.49 -10.00 0.48
CA LYS A 4 -12.95 -9.83 0.41
C LYS A 4 -13.32 -9.18 -0.92
N GLU A 5 -14.41 -9.63 -1.51
CA GLU A 5 -14.97 -9.09 -2.76
C GLU A 5 -15.26 -7.60 -2.65
N GLU A 6 -15.88 -7.16 -1.54
CA GLU A 6 -16.10 -5.73 -1.27
C GLU A 6 -14.81 -4.91 -1.29
N LYS A 7 -13.71 -5.43 -0.72
CA LYS A 7 -12.42 -4.71 -0.71
C LYS A 7 -11.83 -4.64 -2.12
N ALA A 8 -12.02 -5.67 -2.94
CA ALA A 8 -11.61 -5.68 -4.33
C ALA A 8 -12.42 -4.68 -5.16
N ALA A 9 -13.75 -4.67 -5.01
CA ALA A 9 -14.65 -3.73 -5.67
C ALA A 9 -14.33 -2.27 -5.30
N ARG A 10 -14.13 -1.97 -4.00
CA ARG A 10 -13.71 -0.63 -3.55
C ARG A 10 -12.37 -0.21 -4.14
N ALA A 11 -11.39 -1.11 -4.23
CA ALA A 11 -10.11 -0.80 -4.83
C ALA A 11 -10.21 -0.51 -6.34
N TYR A 12 -11.13 -1.19 -7.04
CA TYR A 12 -11.44 -0.93 -8.43
C TYR A 12 -12.10 0.44 -8.61
N ASP A 13 -13.14 0.75 -7.85
CA ASP A 13 -13.83 2.06 -7.90
C ASP A 13 -12.85 3.22 -7.66
N LEU A 14 -11.97 3.10 -6.67
CA LEU A 14 -10.94 4.11 -6.39
C LEU A 14 -9.92 4.26 -7.53
N ALA A 15 -9.49 3.15 -8.12
CA ALA A 15 -8.60 3.19 -9.28
C ALA A 15 -9.30 3.86 -10.48
N ALA A 16 -10.55 3.48 -10.75
CA ALA A 16 -11.38 4.05 -11.80
C ALA A 16 -11.54 5.56 -11.65
N LEU A 17 -11.90 6.03 -10.44
CA LEU A 17 -12.01 7.46 -10.12
C LEU A 17 -10.69 8.21 -10.31
N LYS A 18 -9.55 7.59 -9.98
CA LYS A 18 -8.23 8.22 -10.18
C LYS A 18 -7.83 8.33 -11.66
N TYR A 19 -8.20 7.34 -12.47
CA TYR A 19 -7.79 7.25 -13.87
C TYR A 19 -8.71 8.01 -14.83
N TRP A 20 -10.02 7.87 -14.63
CA TRP A 20 -11.05 8.40 -15.52
C TRP A 20 -11.76 9.62 -14.95
N GLY A 21 -11.58 9.91 -13.66
CA GLY A 21 -12.13 11.10 -13.01
C GLY A 21 -13.53 10.89 -12.43
N PRO A 22 -14.09 11.94 -11.78
CA PRO A 22 -15.33 11.88 -11.02
C PRO A 22 -16.59 11.66 -11.87
N THR A 23 -16.48 11.71 -13.19
CA THR A 23 -17.56 11.37 -14.14
C THR A 23 -17.78 9.87 -14.28
N THR A 24 -16.89 9.04 -13.72
CA THR A 24 -17.04 7.59 -13.74
C THR A 24 -18.06 7.17 -12.69
N THR A 25 -19.13 6.49 -13.12
CA THR A 25 -20.09 5.85 -12.23
C THR A 25 -19.41 4.71 -11.47
N PRO A 26 -19.24 4.82 -10.13
CA PRO A 26 -18.69 3.74 -9.34
C PRO A 26 -19.64 2.53 -9.39
N ILE A 27 -19.08 1.32 -9.41
CA ILE A 27 -19.87 0.08 -9.54
C ILE A 27 -20.60 -0.22 -8.23
N PHE A 28 -20.06 0.18 -7.07
CA PHE A 28 -20.56 -0.29 -5.78
C PHE A 28 -21.21 0.74 -4.85
N LEU A 29 -21.01 2.07 -4.92
CA LEU A 29 -21.60 2.94 -3.87
C LEU A 29 -21.60 4.48 -4.10
N TYR A 30 -22.45 5.17 -3.31
CA TYR A 30 -22.50 6.62 -3.06
C TYR A 30 -21.12 7.23 -2.76
N VAL A 31 -20.81 8.34 -3.44
CA VAL A 31 -19.51 9.05 -3.36
C VAL A 31 -19.15 9.50 -1.93
N SER A 32 -20.15 9.72 -1.06
CA SER A 32 -19.98 10.16 0.33
C SER A 32 -19.10 9.24 1.18
N ASN A 33 -19.05 7.94 0.85
CA ASN A 33 -18.25 6.99 1.62
C ASN A 33 -16.76 6.98 1.27
N TYR A 34 -16.35 7.76 0.26
CA TYR A 34 -14.97 7.82 -0.25
C TYR A 34 -14.32 9.19 -0.07
N GLU A 35 -14.91 10.11 0.68
CA GLU A 35 -14.37 11.47 0.85
C GLU A 35 -12.93 11.46 1.37
N LYS A 36 -12.62 10.57 2.31
CA LYS A 36 -11.27 10.43 2.86
C LYS A 36 -10.28 9.96 1.80
N GLU A 37 -10.63 8.93 1.05
CA GLU A 37 -9.80 8.38 -0.02
C GLU A 37 -9.63 9.38 -1.18
N LEU A 38 -10.67 10.15 -1.51
CA LEU A 38 -10.62 11.21 -2.51
C LEU A 38 -9.66 12.34 -2.09
N GLU A 39 -9.67 12.71 -0.81
CA GLU A 39 -8.73 13.70 -0.27
C GLU A 39 -7.28 13.18 -0.27
N GLU A 40 -7.06 11.91 0.11
CA GLU A 40 -5.76 11.25 -0.04
C GLU A 40 -5.31 11.18 -1.50
N MET A 41 -6.25 10.93 -2.43
CA MET A 41 -5.99 10.87 -3.87
C MET A 41 -5.56 12.20 -4.45
N LYS A 42 -6.07 13.34 -3.97
CA LYS A 42 -5.66 14.67 -4.47
C LYS A 42 -4.16 14.91 -4.29
N ASN A 43 -3.59 14.41 -3.19
CA ASN A 43 -2.20 14.60 -2.81
C ASN A 43 -1.23 13.56 -3.40
N MET A 44 -1.69 12.66 -4.28
CA MET A 44 -0.87 11.60 -4.88
C MET A 44 -0.96 11.60 -6.41
N THR A 45 0.13 11.23 -7.08
CA THR A 45 0.10 10.92 -8.51
C THR A 45 -0.65 9.62 -8.80
N ARG A 46 -1.03 9.39 -10.06
CA ARG A 46 -1.76 8.17 -10.46
C ARG A 46 -0.95 6.91 -10.14
N GLN A 47 0.35 6.93 -10.43
CA GLN A 47 1.26 5.81 -10.17
C GLN A 47 1.40 5.53 -8.66
N GLU A 48 1.54 6.57 -7.84
CA GLU A 48 1.67 6.43 -6.39
C GLU A 48 0.39 5.86 -5.75
N PHE A 49 -0.77 6.28 -6.25
CA PHE A 49 -2.06 5.79 -5.77
C PHE A 49 -2.29 4.32 -6.14
N VAL A 50 -1.99 3.91 -7.37
CA VAL A 50 -2.03 2.48 -7.75
C VAL A 50 -1.05 1.67 -6.91
N ALA A 51 0.15 2.20 -6.68
CA ALA A 51 1.13 1.56 -5.80
C ALA A 51 0.63 1.46 -4.35
N SER A 52 -0.15 2.43 -3.87
CA SER A 52 -0.75 2.41 -2.53
C SER A 52 -1.89 1.39 -2.44
N LEU A 53 -2.75 1.27 -3.45
CA LEU A 53 -3.78 0.23 -3.55
C LEU A 53 -3.15 -1.17 -3.59
N ARG A 54 -2.15 -1.38 -4.45
CA ARG A 54 -1.38 -2.64 -4.51
C ARG A 54 -0.74 -2.97 -3.17
N ARG A 55 -0.16 -1.97 -2.50
CA ARG A 55 0.34 -2.12 -1.13
C ARG A 55 -0.80 -2.54 -0.23
N LYS A 56 -1.95 -1.86 -0.19
CA LYS A 56 -3.15 -2.18 0.61
C LYS A 56 -3.65 -3.63 0.40
N SER A 57 -3.44 -4.23 -0.77
CA SER A 57 -3.82 -5.62 -1.07
C SER A 57 -3.15 -6.65 -0.16
N SER A 58 -3.84 -7.77 0.12
CA SER A 58 -3.35 -8.88 0.94
C SER A 58 -2.36 -9.78 0.21
N GLY A 59 -2.36 -9.75 -1.13
CA GLY A 59 -1.42 -10.53 -1.95
C GLY A 59 -0.08 -9.84 -2.22
N PHE A 60 0.15 -8.62 -1.72
CA PHE A 60 1.52 -8.12 -1.62
C PHE A 60 2.11 -8.76 -0.36
N SER A 61 3.07 -9.68 -0.53
CA SER A 61 3.74 -10.36 0.58
C SER A 61 4.46 -9.33 1.46
N ARG A 62 3.75 -8.82 2.46
CA ARG A 62 4.20 -7.80 3.40
C ARG A 62 5.15 -8.35 4.47
N GLY A 63 5.35 -9.66 4.52
CA GLY A 63 5.89 -10.30 5.71
C GLY A 63 5.10 -9.86 6.95
N ALA A 64 5.76 -9.75 8.09
CA ALA A 64 5.13 -9.36 9.36
C ALA A 64 4.88 -7.84 9.51
N SER A 65 5.15 -6.99 8.51
CA SER A 65 5.10 -5.52 8.64
C SER A 65 4.22 -4.84 7.61
N ILE A 66 3.54 -3.76 8.01
CA ILE A 66 2.82 -2.87 7.09
C ILE A 66 3.75 -1.89 6.36
N TYR A 67 4.97 -1.69 6.86
CA TYR A 67 5.97 -0.78 6.32
C TYR A 67 6.83 -1.48 5.25
N ARG A 68 7.05 -0.81 4.13
CA ARG A 68 7.84 -1.36 3.01
C ARG A 68 9.29 -1.54 3.43
N GLY A 69 9.87 -2.71 3.13
CA GLY A 69 11.27 -3.00 3.45
C GLY A 69 11.51 -3.37 4.91
N VAL A 70 10.48 -3.34 5.75
CA VAL A 70 10.57 -3.70 7.16
C VAL A 70 10.14 -5.16 7.35
N THR A 71 10.99 -5.98 7.95
CA THR A 71 10.73 -7.40 8.22
C THR A 71 11.01 -7.73 9.68
N ARG A 72 10.28 -8.68 10.26
CA ARG A 72 10.51 -9.12 11.65
C ARG A 72 11.45 -10.33 11.64
N HIS A 73 12.61 -10.19 12.27
CA HIS A 73 13.56 -11.27 12.43
C HIS A 73 13.04 -12.27 13.47
N HIS A 74 12.72 -13.50 13.05
CA HIS A 74 12.06 -14.49 13.90
C HIS A 74 12.88 -14.90 15.14
N GLN A 75 14.21 -14.94 15.04
CA GLN A 75 15.07 -15.38 16.14
C GLN A 75 15.25 -14.34 17.27
N HIS A 76 15.17 -13.04 16.96
CA HIS A 76 15.45 -11.98 17.93
C HIS A 76 14.28 -11.02 18.15
N GLY A 77 13.16 -11.19 17.42
CA GLY A 77 12.00 -10.31 17.47
C GLY A 77 12.26 -8.87 16.99
N ARG A 78 13.46 -8.58 16.46
CA ARG A 78 13.85 -7.24 15.99
C ARG A 78 13.31 -6.97 14.59
N TRP A 79 13.08 -5.70 14.31
CA TRP A 79 12.63 -5.20 13.02
C TRP A 79 13.83 -4.81 12.18
N GLN A 80 13.93 -5.33 10.97
CA GLN A 80 15.01 -5.01 10.03
C GLN A 80 14.45 -4.17 8.90
N ALA A 81 15.08 -3.03 8.63
CA ALA A 81 14.74 -2.16 7.52
C ALA A 81 15.75 -2.35 6.38
N ARG A 82 15.25 -2.57 5.17
CA ARG A 82 16.04 -2.78 3.96
C ARG A 82 15.41 -2.03 2.79
N ILE A 83 16.24 -1.43 1.94
CA ILE A 83 15.80 -0.80 0.69
C ILE A 83 16.42 -1.53 -0.50
N GLY A 84 15.57 -2.08 -1.37
CA GLY A 84 16.02 -2.75 -2.60
C GLY A 84 16.29 -1.79 -3.75
N ARG A 85 17.14 -2.22 -4.69
CA ARG A 85 17.53 -1.51 -5.94
C ARG A 85 18.34 -0.23 -5.75
N VAL A 86 19.32 -0.22 -4.84
CA VAL A 86 20.22 0.94 -4.70
C VAL A 86 21.48 0.81 -5.58
N ALA A 87 21.88 -0.41 -5.98
CA ALA A 87 22.90 -0.64 -7.02
C ALA A 87 22.78 -2.08 -7.54
N GLY A 88 22.26 -2.27 -8.76
CA GLY A 88 22.28 -3.58 -9.44
C GLY A 88 21.66 -4.73 -8.64
N ASN A 89 20.39 -4.59 -8.24
CA ASN A 89 19.61 -5.60 -7.50
C ASN A 89 20.10 -5.98 -6.09
N LYS A 90 21.04 -5.26 -5.49
CA LYS A 90 21.41 -5.44 -4.07
C LYS A 90 20.49 -4.63 -3.16
N ASP A 91 20.05 -5.26 -2.07
CA ASP A 91 19.35 -4.60 -0.97
C ASP A 91 20.36 -3.88 -0.07
N LEU A 92 20.11 -2.61 0.20
CA LEU A 92 20.84 -1.84 1.20
C LEU A 92 20.15 -1.99 2.57
N TYR A 93 20.91 -2.39 3.57
CA TYR A 93 20.42 -2.55 4.94
C TYR A 93 20.50 -1.21 5.68
N LEU A 94 19.39 -0.82 6.31
CA LEU A 94 19.22 0.49 6.98
C LEU A 94 19.31 0.39 8.51
N GLY A 95 19.23 -0.82 9.06
CA GLY A 95 19.39 -1.04 10.50
C GLY A 95 18.45 -2.08 11.10
N THR A 96 18.63 -2.33 12.40
CA THR A 96 17.79 -3.19 13.23
C THR A 96 17.19 -2.41 14.38
N PHE A 97 15.87 -2.45 14.51
CA PHE A 97 15.11 -1.66 15.47
C PHE A 97 14.33 -2.58 16.42
N ARG A 98 14.08 -2.10 17.64
CA ARG A 98 13.27 -2.84 18.62
C ARG A 98 11.78 -2.76 18.32
N GLN A 99 11.33 -1.66 17.73
CA GLN A 99 9.92 -1.45 17.37
C GLN A 99 9.79 -1.18 15.87
N LYS A 100 8.67 -1.61 15.29
CA LYS A 100 8.36 -1.41 13.87
C LYS A 100 8.26 0.05 13.44
N VAL A 101 7.90 0.95 14.37
CA VAL A 101 7.67 2.37 14.07
C VAL A 101 8.97 3.13 13.86
N TYR A 102 10.07 2.63 14.44
CA TYR A 102 11.40 3.22 14.30
C TYR A 102 12.21 2.58 13.16
N ALA A 103 11.62 1.62 12.43
CA ALA A 103 12.25 0.88 11.34
C ALA A 103 11.87 1.43 9.97
#